data_AF-A0A949W9Z2-F1
#
_entry.id   AF-A0A949W9Z2-F1
#
_cell.length_a   1.000
_cell.length_b   1.000
_cell.length_c   1.000
_cell.angle_alpha   90.00
_cell.angle_beta   90.00
_cell.angle_gamma   90.00
#
_symmetry.space_group_name_H-M   'P 1'
#
loop_
_entity.id
_entity.type
_entity.pdbx_description
1 polymer ?
#
loop_
_entity_poly.entity_id
_entity_poly.type
_entity_poly.pdbx_seq_one_letter_code
_entity_poly.pdbx_strand_id
1 'polypeptide(L)' 'MHQPSTLAELPVGCRALVQSLPVGNAGLTRLRELGLTPGASVMVVRRAPLGEPIEITVRGSHLAMRNHEAAHILVTKAEA' A
#
# COMPACT_ATOMS: atom_id res chain seq x y z
N MET A 1 2.74 -15.04 14.45
CA MET A 1 1.46 -14.34 14.25
C MET A 1 1.75 -13.06 13.49
N HIS A 2 1.44 -13.00 12.19
CA HIS A 2 1.70 -11.78 11.41
C HIS A 2 0.63 -10.74 11.77
N GLN A 3 1.01 -9.67 12.47
CA GLN A 3 0.08 -8.60 12.81
C GLN A 3 -0.31 -7.82 11.54
N PRO A 4 -1.61 -7.61 11.29
CA PRO A 4 -2.06 -6.71 10.24
C PRO A 4 -1.55 -5.30 10.56
N SER A 5 -0.85 -4.70 9.60
CA SER A 5 -0.35 -3.32 9.68
C SER A 5 -1.04 -2.48 8.59
N THR A 6 -0.89 -1.16 8.63
CA THR A 6 -1.32 -0.30 7.51
C THR A 6 -0.19 -0.13 6.49
N LEU A 7 -0.54 0.16 5.24
CA LEU A 7 0.46 0.47 4.21
C LEU A 7 1.29 1.72 4.57
N ALA A 8 0.68 2.68 5.27
CA ALA A 8 1.34 3.87 5.78
C ALA A 8 2.40 3.61 6.84
N GLU A 9 2.42 2.44 7.49
CA GLU A 9 3.40 2.05 8.51
C GLU A 9 4.52 1.17 7.96
N LEU A 10 4.42 0.72 6.71
CA LEU A 10 5.43 -0.15 6.11
C LEU A 10 6.76 0.57 5.86
N PRO A 11 7.90 0.05 6.33
CA PRO A 11 9.21 0.61 6.02
C PRO A 11 9.48 0.59 4.52
N VAL A 12 10.32 1.52 4.06
CA VAL A 12 10.85 1.49 2.69
C VAL A 12 11.65 0.20 2.48
N GLY A 13 11.43 -0.47 1.35
CA GLY A 13 12.03 -1.77 1.01
C GLY A 13 11.24 -2.98 1.52
N CYS A 14 10.22 -2.80 2.37
CA CYS A 14 9.40 -3.92 2.84
C CYS A 14 8.36 -4.34 1.79
N ARG A 15 8.13 -5.65 1.74
CA ARG A 15 7.07 -6.30 0.97
C ARG A 15 5.91 -6.68 1.87
N ALA A 16 4.70 -6.54 1.34
CA ALA A 16 3.49 -6.94 2.03
C ALA A 16 2.41 -7.37 1.06
N LEU A 17 1.44 -8.11 1.57
CA LEU A 17 0.24 -8.50 0.85
C LEU A 17 -0.93 -7.62 1.30
N VAL A 18 -1.63 -7.03 0.34
CA VAL A 18 -2.86 -6.28 0.60
C VAL A 18 -3.92 -7.24 1.13
N GLN A 19 -4.45 -6.96 2.32
CA GLN A 19 -5.55 -7.71 2.93
C GLN A 19 -6.89 -7.10 2.54
N SER A 20 -7.03 -5.78 2.72
CA SER A 20 -8.28 -5.09 2.41
C SER A 20 -8.06 -3.58 2.23
N LEU A 21 -9.05 -2.95 1.60
CA LEU A 21 -9.09 -1.55 1.22
C LEU A 21 -10.55 -1.08 1.38
N PRO A 22 -10.82 0.11 1.93
CA PRO A 22 -12.17 0.66 1.99
C PRO A 22 -12.83 0.78 0.62
N VAL A 23 -14.15 0.63 0.61
CA VAL A 23 -15.00 0.86 -0.56
C VAL A 23 -15.66 2.24 -0.42
N GLY A 24 -15.77 3.00 -1.51
CA GLY A 24 -16.45 4.31 -1.54
C GLY A 24 -15.53 5.53 -1.42
N ASN A 25 -14.21 5.34 -1.25
CA ASN A 25 -13.23 6.41 -1.40
C ASN A 25 -12.77 6.48 -2.86
N ALA A 26 -13.01 7.61 -3.54
CA ALA A 26 -12.68 7.78 -4.96
C ALA A 26 -11.19 7.55 -5.28
N GLY A 27 -10.28 7.94 -4.38
CA GLY A 27 -8.85 7.71 -4.54
C GLY A 27 -8.48 6.23 -4.48
N LEU A 28 -9.03 5.51 -3.49
CA LEU A 28 -8.82 4.06 -3.36
C LEU A 28 -9.50 3.26 -4.48
N THR A 29 -10.65 3.72 -4.99
CA THR A 29 -11.31 3.12 -6.16
C THR A 29 -10.39 3.15 -7.38
N ARG A 30 -9.76 4.31 -7.67
CA ARG A 30 -8.78 4.41 -8.76
C ARG A 30 -7.58 3.49 -8.53
N LEU A 31 -7.04 3.43 -7.31
CA LEU A 31 -5.92 2.54 -7.01
C LEU A 31 -6.28 1.06 -7.22
N ARG A 32 -7.52 0.66 -6.89
CA ARG A 32 -8.04 -0.68 -7.15
C ARG A 32 -8.09 -0.99 -8.64
N GLU A 33 -8.57 -0.06 -9.46
CA GLU A 33 -8.59 -0.21 -10.92
C GLU A 33 -7.17 -0.35 -11.50
N LEU A 34 -6.19 0.31 -10.90
CA LEU A 34 -4.77 0.21 -11.27
C LEU A 34 -4.09 -1.08 -10.77
N GLY A 35 -4.79 -1.92 -10.00
CA GLY A 35 -4.29 -3.23 -9.57
C GLY A 35 -3.92 -3.34 -8.09
N LEU A 36 -4.18 -2.31 -7.28
CA LEU A 36 -4.11 -2.40 -5.83
C LEU A 36 -5.37 -3.10 -5.30
N THR A 37 -5.39 -4.43 -5.33
CA THR A 37 -6.53 -5.25 -4.88
C THR A 37 -6.14 -6.15 -3.71
N PRO A 38 -7.09 -6.65 -2.90
CA PRO A 38 -6.80 -7.73 -1.95
C PRO A 38 -6.06 -8.89 -2.61
N GLY A 39 -5.02 -9.40 -1.92
CA GLY A 39 -4.09 -10.41 -2.42
C GLY A 39 -2.96 -9.87 -3.30
N ALA A 40 -2.95 -8.58 -3.66
CA ALA A 40 -1.85 -8.00 -4.41
C ALA A 40 -0.59 -7.89 -3.53
N SER A 41 0.54 -8.30 -4.09
CA SER A 41 1.87 -8.06 -3.49
C SER A 41 2.31 -6.64 -3.80
N VAL A 42 2.63 -5.91 -2.74
CA VAL A 42 3.10 -4.52 -2.79
C VAL A 42 4.47 -4.41 -2.12
N MET A 43 5.28 -3.49 -2.61
CA MET A 43 6.57 -3.16 -2.02
C MET A 43 6.70 -1.65 -1.90
N VAL A 44 7.09 -1.15 -0.74
CA VAL A 44 7.35 0.28 -0.57
C VAL A 44 8.67 0.62 -1.23
N VAL A 45 8.62 1.44 -2.28
CA VAL A 45 9.79 1.84 -3.06
C VAL A 45 10.51 3.00 -2.38
N ARG A 46 9.74 4.03 -2.01
CA ARG A 46 10.25 5.22 -1.33
C ARG A 46 9.12 6.01 -0.69
N ARG A 47 9.49 6.95 0.17
CA ARG A 47 8.62 8.00 0.70
C ARG A 47 9.19 9.35 0.30
N ALA A 48 8.32 10.33 0.09
CA ALA A 48 8.77 11.69 -0.12
C ALA A 48 9.52 12.22 1.12
N PRO A 49 10.42 13.22 0.96
CA PRO A 49 11.23 13.76 2.06
C PRO A 49 10.40 14.30 3.24
N LEU A 50 9.21 14.81 2.97
CA LEU A 50 8.29 15.35 3.98
C LEU A 50 7.34 14.29 4.57
N GLY A 51 7.56 13.02 4.26
CA GLY A 51 6.75 11.90 4.76
C GLY A 51 5.57 11.50 3.88
N GLU A 52 5.15 12.33 2.91
CA GLU A 52 4.12 12.00 1.91
C GLU A 52 4.37 12.67 0.54
N PRO A 53 3.94 12.05 -0.57
CA PRO A 53 3.26 10.76 -0.70
C PRO A 53 4.18 9.54 -0.51
N ILE A 54 3.57 8.37 -0.29
CA ILE A 54 4.25 7.08 -0.32
C ILE A 54 4.20 6.50 -1.73
N GLU A 55 5.32 5.94 -2.19
CA GLU A 55 5.41 5.26 -3.48
C GLU A 55 5.59 3.75 -3.27
N ILE A 56 4.73 2.99 -3.92
CA ILE A 56 4.73 1.53 -3.89
C ILE A 56 4.82 0.97 -5.30
N THR A 57 5.33 -0.25 -5.40
CA THR A 57 5.24 -1.07 -6.60
C THR A 57 4.22 -2.18 -6.40
N VAL A 58 3.29 -2.31 -7.35
CA VAL A 58 2.29 -3.38 -7.42
C VAL A 58 2.25 -3.93 -8.83
N ARG A 59 2.42 -5.26 -8.99
CA ARG A 59 2.41 -5.93 -10.30
C ARG A 59 3.34 -5.30 -11.37
N GLY A 60 4.47 -4.71 -10.94
CA GLY A 60 5.42 -4.04 -11.84
C GLY A 60 5.09 -2.58 -12.17
N SER A 61 3.97 -2.05 -11.67
CA SER A 61 3.57 -0.65 -11.80
C SER A 61 3.89 0.15 -10.54
N HIS A 62 4.31 1.40 -10.71
CA HIS A 62 4.53 2.34 -9.61
C HIS A 62 3.25 3.11 -9.32
N LEU A 63 2.79 3.06 -8.07
CA LEU A 63 1.66 3.84 -7.58
C LEU A 63 2.12 4.74 -6.45
N ALA A 64 1.81 6.03 -6.58
CA ALA A 64 1.97 6.99 -5.51
C ALA A 64 0.60 7.30 -4.92
N MET A 65 0.51 7.34 -3.59
CA MET A 65 -0.71 7.69 -2.87
C MET A 65 -0.40 8.52 -1.63
N ARG A 66 -1.40 9.26 -1.15
CA ARG A 66 -1.24 10.07 0.06
C ARG A 66 -1.20 9.19 1.31
N ASN A 67 -0.61 9.70 2.39
CA ASN A 67 -0.53 8.92 3.64
C ASN A 67 -1.92 8.56 4.19
N HIS A 68 -2.91 9.45 4.05
CA HIS A 68 -4.27 9.15 4.49
C HIS A 68 -4.88 7.97 3.73
N GLU A 69 -4.63 7.83 2.42
CA GLU A 69 -5.09 6.69 1.63
C GLU A 69 -4.40 5.41 2.10
N ALA A 70 -3.08 5.46 2.26
CA ALA A 70 -2.27 4.33 2.73
C ALA A 70 -2.61 3.89 4.16
N ALA A 71 -3.06 4.80 5.02
CA ALA A 71 -3.47 4.50 6.39
C ALA A 71 -4.75 3.64 6.45
N HIS A 72 -5.58 3.68 5.40
CA HIS A 72 -6.76 2.86 5.33
C HIS A 72 -6.53 1.49 4.68
N ILE A 73 -5.33 1.23 4.15
CA ILE A 73 -5.02 0.00 3.42
C ILE A 73 -4.40 -0.99 4.38
N LEU A 74 -5.12 -2.08 4.67
CA LEU A 74 -4.63 -3.15 5.53
C LEU A 74 -3.72 -4.09 4.74
N VAL A 75 -2.59 -4.41 5.35
CA VAL A 75 -1.54 -5.23 4.75
C VAL A 75 -0.97 -6.21 5.78
N THR A 76 -0.50 -7.33 5.27
CA THR A 76 0.27 -8.31 6.06
C THR A 76 1.69 -8.34 5.51
N LYS A 77 2.68 -8.07 6.37
CA LYS A 77 4.10 -8.19 5.99
C LYS A 77 4.36 -9.59 5.44
N ALA A 78 4.93 -9.65 4.24
CA ALA A 78 5.48 -10.89 3.72
C ALA A 78 6.91 -10.97 4.24
N GLU A 79 7.16 -11.83 5.22
CA GLU A 79 8.53 -12.16 5.63
C GLU A 79 9.26 -12.73 4.41
N ALA A 80 10.49 -12.27 4.19
CA ALA A 80 11.36 -12.73 3.12
C ALA A 80 12.03 -14.05 3.53
#